data_AF-A0A8J7D3W7-F1
#
_entry.id   AF-A0A8J7D3W7-F1
#
_cell.length_a   1.000
_cell.length_b   1.000
_cell.length_c   1.000
_cell.angle_alpha   90.00
_cell.angle_beta   90.00
_cell.angle_gamma   90.00
#
_symmetry.space_group_name_H-M   'P 1'
#
loop_
_entity.id
_entity.type
_entity.pdbx_description
1 polymer ?
#
loop_
_entity_poly.entity_id
_entity_poly.type
_entity_poly.pdbx_seq_one_letter_code
_entity_poly.pdbx_strand_id
1 'polypeptide(L)'
;MAGKILKSVILVENGTKARTIRKFVGRNYAVLSTDGFLKDLPKSRIGVDDANNYLPDYITVRGKGQLLAELKRETLKARKIFLATAPDAQGEFMARQCCEIFGINPLSHCRVAATELTRDGFKAAFEAARPIDNLAADAFQAKQLIDKYVSHRVGEYLERKIWRGVKVGRFRAMLLKLIANPPAKKILTIGKILTPATLQELALKELNFSAGRTRFIADQLYDGFNFEAAGCAGLITYPRADTIALTAERREPETVREFLTEYQFKLYSLIYARLTGKTSAVKLKLDGTTNDALLMAAFDGLGVDWANFYSVGIASLIKRKYIAAEDGAYKVTALGQRVLEALNGFFDDVFSAPAYNDVTAQVREVAAGKLDKSSVIETYCTKFRAAFDEAMSTLGEDAQPQREPVVESDEVCEKCGRKMIIRRGRYGAFLACSGYPECKNAKPLLERLEQLCPKCGKHLAKRAMLYGRTFYCCENSPTCDFMTWDEPQSLTCKTCGATMFIHRFKDRAAMLYCGNENCPTRANHPMNKILADIKARSEARRARKAKSSQSEVEV
;
A
#
# COMPACT_ATOMS: atom_id res chain seq x y z
N MET A 1 46.97 -9.03 -20.77
CA MET A 1 45.50 -9.13 -20.60
C MET A 1 45.14 -8.51 -19.26
N ALA A 2 44.44 -7.37 -19.23
CA ALA A 2 44.04 -6.76 -17.96
C ALA A 2 42.95 -7.63 -17.29
N GLY A 3 43.27 -8.25 -16.16
CA GLY A 3 42.33 -9.06 -15.39
C GLY A 3 41.08 -8.25 -15.05
N LYS A 4 39.91 -8.79 -15.36
CA LYS A 4 38.61 -8.15 -15.11
C LYS A 4 38.44 -7.98 -13.60
N ILE A 5 38.64 -6.78 -13.07
CA ILE A 5 38.48 -6.48 -11.64
C ILE A 5 37.04 -6.82 -11.22
N LEU A 6 36.89 -7.82 -10.35
CA LEU A 6 35.60 -8.22 -9.81
C LEU A 6 35.05 -7.07 -8.94
N LYS A 7 33.87 -6.56 -9.29
CA LYS A 7 33.21 -5.51 -8.53
C LYS A 7 32.61 -6.09 -7.25
N SER A 8 32.57 -5.30 -6.18
CA SER A 8 31.76 -5.60 -5.00
C SER A 8 30.31 -5.18 -5.28
N VAL A 9 29.33 -5.90 -4.72
CA VAL A 9 27.91 -5.59 -4.91
C VAL A 9 27.32 -5.02 -3.63
N ILE A 10 26.50 -3.98 -3.76
CA ILE A 10 25.71 -3.40 -2.66
C ILE A 10 24.23 -3.59 -3.01
N LEU A 11 23.50 -4.34 -2.17
CA LEU A 11 22.07 -4.57 -2.31
C LEU A 11 21.27 -3.59 -1.44
N VAL A 12 20.24 -2.97 -2.01
CA VAL A 12 19.38 -1.99 -1.32
C VAL A 12 17.89 -2.27 -1.58
N GLU A 13 16.99 -1.76 -0.72
CA GLU A 13 15.55 -2.06 -0.87
C GLU A 13 14.92 -1.49 -2.14
N ASN A 14 15.34 -0.31 -2.62
CA ASN A 14 14.63 0.42 -3.67
C ASN A 14 15.58 1.11 -4.66
N GLY A 15 15.06 1.41 -5.86
CA GLY A 15 15.84 2.02 -6.93
C GLY A 15 16.28 3.47 -6.71
N THR A 16 15.57 4.25 -5.89
CA THR A 16 15.96 5.64 -5.57
C THR A 16 17.21 5.64 -4.72
N LYS A 17 17.20 4.90 -3.61
CA LYS A 17 18.36 4.66 -2.75
C LYS A 17 19.54 4.10 -3.53
N ALA A 18 19.30 3.20 -4.48
CA ALA A 18 20.35 2.65 -5.35
C ALA A 18 21.02 3.73 -6.20
N ARG A 19 20.25 4.69 -6.75
CA ARG A 19 20.78 5.81 -7.54
C ARG A 19 21.59 6.77 -6.68
N THR A 20 21.13 7.07 -5.47
CA THR A 20 21.82 7.95 -4.51
C THR A 20 23.16 7.33 -4.09
N ILE A 21 23.15 6.09 -3.61
CA ILE A 21 24.38 5.40 -3.15
C ILE A 21 25.41 5.24 -4.27
N ARG A 22 24.96 5.00 -5.52
CA ARG A 22 25.86 4.91 -6.69
C ARG A 22 26.70 6.17 -6.90
N LYS A 23 26.26 7.33 -6.40
CA LYS A 23 27.02 8.59 -6.47
C LYS A 23 28.03 8.75 -5.33
N PHE A 24 27.90 7.95 -4.27
CA PHE A 24 28.82 7.94 -3.12
C PHE A 24 29.95 6.92 -3.31
N VAL A 25 29.66 5.81 -3.99
CA VAL A 25 30.60 4.71 -4.18
C VAL A 25 31.32 4.77 -5.52
N GLY A 26 32.59 4.37 -5.53
CA GLY A 26 33.42 4.36 -6.74
C GLY A 26 33.04 3.27 -7.76
N ARG A 27 33.72 3.29 -8.93
CA ARG A 27 33.48 2.37 -10.07
C ARG A 27 33.64 0.87 -9.72
N ASN A 28 34.28 0.56 -8.59
CA ASN A 28 34.51 -0.79 -8.08
C ASN A 28 33.27 -1.41 -7.41
N TYR A 29 32.19 -0.64 -7.24
CA TYR A 29 30.95 -1.11 -6.64
C TYR A 29 29.80 -1.13 -7.67
N ALA A 30 29.00 -2.19 -7.63
CA ALA A 30 27.73 -2.28 -8.32
C ALA A 30 26.59 -2.16 -7.30
N VAL A 31 25.72 -1.17 -7.47
CA VAL A 31 24.58 -0.94 -6.56
C VAL A 31 23.30 -1.42 -7.23
N LEU A 32 22.69 -2.47 -6.67
CA LEU A 32 21.52 -3.17 -7.19
C LEU A 32 20.36 -3.08 -6.19
N SER A 33 19.13 -3.07 -6.69
CA SER A 33 17.93 -3.03 -5.85
C SER A 33 17.20 -4.36 -5.84
N THR A 34 16.63 -4.72 -4.68
CA THR A 34 15.74 -5.88 -4.55
C THR A 34 14.27 -5.54 -4.80
N ASP A 35 13.94 -4.25 -4.99
CA ASP A 35 12.59 -3.70 -5.10
C ASP A 35 11.65 -4.17 -3.97
N GLY A 36 12.17 -4.21 -2.73
CA GLY A 36 11.52 -4.77 -1.54
C GLY A 36 11.84 -6.25 -1.31
N PHE A 37 10.94 -6.98 -0.65
CA PHE A 37 11.11 -8.41 -0.32
C PHE A 37 11.23 -9.31 -1.55
N LEU A 38 12.25 -10.19 -1.58
CA LEU A 38 12.41 -11.20 -2.64
C LEU A 38 11.58 -12.46 -2.36
N LYS A 39 11.49 -12.85 -1.08
CA LYS A 39 10.64 -13.92 -0.58
C LYS A 39 9.68 -13.38 0.48
N ASP A 40 8.47 -13.92 0.52
CA ASP A 40 7.43 -13.55 1.48
C ASP A 40 6.51 -14.76 1.74
N LEU A 41 5.70 -14.68 2.79
CA LEU A 41 4.71 -15.72 3.09
C LEU A 41 3.67 -15.79 1.96
N PRO A 42 3.17 -16.98 1.60
CA PRO A 42 2.22 -17.16 0.52
C PRO A 42 0.95 -16.36 0.76
N LYS A 43 0.34 -15.81 -0.30
CA LYS A 43 -0.89 -14.99 -0.16
C LYS A 43 -2.16 -15.83 0.01
N SER A 44 -2.20 -17.05 -0.56
CA SER A 44 -3.40 -17.89 -0.63
C SER A 44 -3.52 -18.91 0.51
N ARG A 45 -2.40 -19.40 1.06
CA ARG A 45 -2.36 -20.34 2.19
C ARG A 45 -1.74 -19.69 3.44
N ILE A 46 -1.80 -20.39 4.57
CA ILE A 46 -1.27 -19.92 5.86
C ILE A 46 0.26 -19.76 5.81
N GLY A 47 0.98 -20.73 5.24
CA GLY A 47 2.45 -20.66 5.11
C GLY A 47 3.20 -20.59 6.44
N VAL A 48 2.53 -20.95 7.54
CA VAL A 48 3.08 -21.05 8.89
C VAL A 48 2.63 -22.42 9.41
N ASP A 49 3.58 -23.27 9.78
CA ASP A 49 3.33 -24.63 10.24
C ASP A 49 3.18 -24.66 11.76
N ASP A 50 1.94 -24.66 12.24
CA ASP A 50 1.60 -24.66 13.66
C ASP A 50 1.88 -25.99 14.37
N ALA A 51 2.14 -27.08 13.65
CA ALA A 51 2.58 -28.35 14.25
C ALA A 51 4.09 -28.37 14.52
N ASN A 52 4.87 -27.65 13.70
CA ASN A 52 6.33 -27.62 13.78
C ASN A 52 6.84 -26.23 14.20
N ASN A 53 6.50 -25.78 15.41
CA ASN A 53 7.01 -24.54 16.01
C ASN A 53 6.86 -23.29 15.11
N TYR A 54 5.73 -23.19 14.39
CA TYR A 54 5.40 -22.08 13.48
C TYR A 54 6.45 -21.85 12.39
N LEU A 55 7.10 -22.91 11.89
CA LEU A 55 8.07 -22.80 10.81
C LEU A 55 7.45 -22.13 9.57
N PRO A 56 8.11 -21.09 9.01
CA PRO A 56 7.59 -20.38 7.86
C PRO A 56 7.93 -21.05 6.53
N ASP A 57 6.94 -21.08 5.64
CA ASP A 57 7.11 -21.41 4.23
C ASP A 57 7.22 -20.13 3.40
N TYR A 58 8.44 -19.65 3.19
CA TYR A 58 8.71 -18.48 2.37
C TYR A 58 8.80 -18.81 0.89
N ILE A 59 7.92 -18.21 0.09
CA ILE A 59 7.90 -18.37 -1.36
C ILE A 59 8.46 -17.12 -2.07
N THR A 60 8.95 -17.29 -3.29
CA THR A 60 9.37 -16.14 -4.11
C THR A 60 8.17 -15.25 -4.42
N VAL A 61 8.32 -13.94 -4.23
CA VAL A 61 7.25 -12.97 -4.50
C VAL A 61 6.89 -13.00 -5.99
N ARG A 62 5.58 -13.10 -6.28
CA ARG A 62 5.06 -13.15 -7.66
C ARG A 62 5.55 -11.96 -8.48
N GLY A 63 6.14 -12.24 -9.65
CA GLY A 63 6.68 -11.24 -10.57
C GLY A 63 8.17 -10.92 -10.38
N LYS A 64 8.80 -11.40 -9.30
CA LYS A 64 10.23 -11.16 -9.04
C LYS A 64 11.20 -12.22 -9.56
N GLY A 65 10.71 -13.23 -10.28
CA GLY A 65 11.55 -14.34 -10.78
C GLY A 65 12.72 -13.86 -11.66
N GLN A 66 12.46 -12.96 -12.61
CA GLN A 66 13.50 -12.39 -13.48
C GLN A 66 14.51 -11.55 -12.70
N LEU A 67 14.04 -10.67 -11.82
CA LEU A 67 14.89 -9.86 -10.94
C LEU A 67 15.78 -10.74 -10.06
N LEU A 68 15.21 -11.79 -9.45
CA LEU A 68 15.95 -12.72 -8.61
C LEU A 68 17.05 -13.44 -9.41
N ALA A 69 16.75 -13.87 -10.64
CA ALA A 69 17.74 -14.49 -11.52
C ALA A 69 18.86 -13.52 -11.93
N GLU A 70 18.53 -12.26 -12.18
CA GLU A 70 19.51 -11.20 -12.44
C GLU A 70 20.41 -10.95 -11.22
N LEU A 71 19.81 -10.74 -10.04
CA LEU A 71 20.55 -10.52 -8.81
C LEU A 71 21.49 -11.70 -8.50
N LYS A 72 21.02 -12.95 -8.65
CA LYS A 72 21.87 -14.14 -8.47
C LYS A 72 23.07 -14.17 -9.42
N ARG A 73 22.87 -13.80 -10.70
CA ARG A 73 23.97 -13.75 -11.69
C ARG A 73 25.01 -12.69 -11.35
N GLU A 74 24.57 -11.53 -10.85
CA GLU A 74 25.48 -10.44 -10.52
C GLU A 74 26.18 -10.66 -9.17
N THR A 75 25.49 -11.25 -8.18
CA THR A 75 26.10 -11.58 -6.89
C THR A 75 27.11 -12.72 -6.99
N LEU A 76 26.90 -13.71 -7.88
CA LEU A 76 27.86 -14.79 -8.12
C LEU A 76 29.22 -14.29 -8.64
N LYS A 77 29.22 -13.21 -9.42
CA LYS A 77 30.43 -12.57 -9.96
C LYS A 77 31.05 -11.57 -8.99
N ALA A 78 30.42 -11.31 -7.85
CA ALA A 78 30.85 -10.26 -6.94
C ALA A 78 32.04 -10.70 -6.11
N ARG A 79 33.01 -9.79 -5.89
CA ARG A 79 34.11 -10.06 -4.95
C ARG A 79 33.61 -10.15 -3.50
N LYS A 80 32.72 -9.24 -3.13
CA LYS A 80 32.09 -9.14 -1.81
C LYS A 80 30.70 -8.54 -1.97
N ILE A 81 29.76 -8.93 -1.12
CA ILE A 81 28.38 -8.43 -1.14
C ILE A 81 28.12 -7.69 0.18
N PHE A 82 27.53 -6.50 0.08
CA PHE A 82 27.07 -5.68 1.19
C PHE A 82 25.56 -5.47 1.12
N LEU A 83 24.92 -5.39 2.27
CA LEU A 83 23.47 -5.30 2.46
C LEU A 83 23.14 -3.96 3.12
N ALA A 84 22.71 -3.01 2.29
CA ALA A 84 22.40 -1.63 2.69
C ALA A 84 20.89 -1.37 2.78
N THR A 85 20.16 -2.32 3.37
CA THR A 85 18.74 -2.19 3.68
C THR A 85 18.49 -1.16 4.80
N ALA A 86 17.24 -0.73 4.95
CA ALA A 86 16.80 0.22 5.97
C ALA A 86 17.32 -0.15 7.38
N PRO A 87 17.64 0.84 8.24
CA PRO A 87 18.18 0.61 9.57
C PRO A 87 17.08 0.27 10.59
N ASP A 88 16.22 -0.70 10.29
CA ASP A 88 15.16 -1.18 11.17
C ASP A 88 15.05 -2.71 11.17
N ALA A 89 14.23 -3.26 12.06
CA ALA A 89 14.01 -4.70 12.19
C ALA A 89 13.54 -5.36 10.87
N GLN A 90 12.75 -4.65 10.07
CA GLN A 90 12.34 -5.11 8.74
C GLN A 90 13.54 -5.22 7.79
N GLY A 91 14.40 -4.21 7.77
CA GLY A 91 15.63 -4.16 6.99
C GLY A 91 16.65 -5.22 7.42
N GLU A 92 16.77 -5.51 8.71
CA GLU A 92 17.58 -6.63 9.22
C GLU A 92 17.04 -7.98 8.73
N PHE A 93 15.72 -8.19 8.83
CA PHE A 93 15.10 -9.40 8.32
C PHE A 93 15.27 -9.56 6.79
N MET A 94 15.14 -8.47 6.02
CA MET A 94 15.42 -8.46 4.59
C MET A 94 16.88 -8.81 4.28
N ALA A 95 17.82 -8.27 5.06
CA ALA A 95 19.24 -8.55 4.91
C ALA A 95 19.54 -10.03 5.22
N ARG A 96 18.97 -10.59 6.29
CA ARG A 96 19.06 -12.02 6.63
C ARG A 96 18.56 -12.91 5.50
N GLN A 97 17.40 -12.60 4.92
CA GLN A 97 16.89 -13.34 3.76
C GLN A 97 17.83 -13.24 2.55
N CYS A 98 18.46 -12.10 2.32
CA CYS A 98 19.47 -11.96 1.27
C CYS A 98 20.69 -12.85 1.54
N CYS A 99 21.12 -12.98 2.80
CA CYS A 99 22.19 -13.91 3.17
C CYS A 99 21.85 -15.35 2.77
N GLU A 100 20.63 -15.82 3.08
CA GLU A 100 20.16 -17.15 2.69
C GLU A 100 20.05 -17.31 1.17
N ILE A 101 19.52 -16.31 0.47
CA ILE A 101 19.27 -16.39 -0.98
C ILE A 101 20.57 -16.37 -1.80
N PHE A 102 21.57 -15.60 -1.36
CA PHE A 102 22.81 -15.35 -2.10
C PHE A 102 24.05 -16.01 -1.47
N GLY A 103 23.88 -16.81 -0.41
CA GLY A 103 24.98 -17.54 0.23
C GLY A 103 26.00 -16.64 0.95
N ILE A 104 25.53 -15.55 1.57
CA ILE A 104 26.39 -14.62 2.32
C ILE A 104 26.48 -15.10 3.77
N ASN A 105 27.68 -15.15 4.34
CA ASN A 105 27.84 -15.45 5.77
C ASN A 105 27.24 -14.30 6.62
N PRO A 106 26.18 -14.53 7.41
CA PRO A 106 25.53 -13.49 8.20
C PRO A 106 26.40 -12.96 9.36
N LEU A 107 27.43 -13.71 9.76
CA LEU A 107 28.43 -13.32 10.77
C LEU A 107 29.54 -12.44 10.17
N SER A 108 29.59 -12.29 8.84
CA SER A 108 30.56 -11.42 8.19
C SER A 108 30.14 -9.96 8.26
N HIS A 109 31.10 -9.05 8.10
CA HIS A 109 30.87 -7.60 8.04
C HIS A 109 30.24 -7.23 6.67
N CYS A 110 28.96 -7.57 6.53
CA CYS A 110 28.17 -7.45 5.31
C CYS A 110 27.01 -6.46 5.47
N ARG A 111 26.59 -6.12 6.69
CA ARG A 111 25.45 -5.25 6.96
C ARG A 111 25.88 -3.78 7.05
N VAL A 112 25.25 -2.92 6.24
CA VAL A 112 25.47 -1.46 6.23
C VAL A 112 24.17 -0.75 6.59
N ALA A 113 24.03 -0.30 7.84
CA ALA A 113 22.82 0.33 8.35
C ALA A 113 23.00 1.86 8.45
N ALA A 114 22.59 2.59 7.41
CA ALA A 114 22.75 4.05 7.35
C ALA A 114 21.49 4.77 7.86
N THR A 115 21.63 5.53 8.96
CA THR A 115 20.56 6.35 9.55
C THR A 115 20.28 7.62 8.75
N GLU A 116 21.26 8.10 7.99
CA GLU A 116 21.13 9.15 6.99
C GLU A 116 21.82 8.75 5.69
N LEU A 117 21.36 9.33 4.58
CA LEU A 117 21.86 9.02 3.25
C LEU A 117 22.62 10.20 2.63
N THR A 118 23.63 10.66 3.35
CA THR A 118 24.65 11.63 2.94
C THR A 118 25.90 10.90 2.46
N ARG A 119 26.84 11.61 1.81
CA ARG A 119 28.11 11.00 1.39
C ARG A 119 28.89 10.51 2.61
N ASP A 120 29.03 11.36 3.61
CA ASP A 120 29.82 11.05 4.82
C ASP A 120 29.08 10.06 5.72
N GLY A 121 27.76 10.22 5.89
CA GLY A 121 26.95 9.29 6.69
C GLY A 121 26.91 7.89 6.09
N PHE A 122 26.80 7.75 4.77
CA PHE A 122 26.89 6.44 4.13
C PHE A 122 28.30 5.86 4.22
N LYS A 123 29.34 6.68 4.03
CA LYS A 123 30.74 6.24 4.16
C LYS A 123 31.03 5.72 5.57
N ALA A 124 30.61 6.46 6.61
CA ALA A 124 30.75 6.05 8.00
C ALA A 124 30.01 4.74 8.28
N ALA A 125 28.76 4.60 7.81
CA ALA A 125 28.00 3.36 7.95
C ALA A 125 28.64 2.18 7.20
N PHE A 126 29.29 2.45 6.06
CA PHE A 126 29.96 1.44 5.26
C PHE A 126 31.27 0.97 5.90
N GLU A 127 32.05 1.88 6.49
CA GLU A 127 33.24 1.57 7.27
C GLU A 127 32.90 0.81 8.56
N ALA A 128 31.78 1.16 9.19
CA ALA A 128 31.21 0.47 10.34
C ALA A 128 30.35 -0.75 9.97
N ALA A 129 30.55 -1.34 8.78
CA ALA A 129 29.78 -2.52 8.36
C ALA A 129 29.91 -3.63 9.40
N ARG A 130 28.79 -4.25 9.77
CA ARG A 130 28.72 -5.22 10.88
C ARG A 130 28.07 -6.55 10.45
N PRO A 131 28.03 -7.56 11.32
CA PRO A 131 27.15 -8.72 11.14
C PRO A 131 25.66 -8.36 11.12
N ILE A 132 24.83 -9.28 10.63
CA ILE A 132 23.37 -9.17 10.71
C ILE A 132 22.94 -9.19 12.19
N ASP A 133 22.00 -8.32 12.56
CA ASP A 133 21.36 -8.40 13.87
C ASP A 133 20.23 -9.43 13.81
N ASN A 134 20.52 -10.66 14.26
CA ASN A 134 19.56 -11.75 14.25
C ASN A 134 18.40 -11.54 15.22
N LEU A 135 18.61 -10.83 16.33
CA LEU A 135 17.55 -10.56 17.32
C LEU A 135 16.52 -9.60 16.75
N ALA A 136 16.96 -8.51 16.11
CA ALA A 136 16.07 -7.59 15.42
C ALA A 136 15.33 -8.27 14.25
N ALA A 137 16.02 -9.12 13.48
CA ALA A 137 15.40 -9.90 12.41
C ALA A 137 14.36 -10.90 12.94
N ASP A 138 14.61 -11.53 14.08
CA ASP A 138 13.70 -12.46 14.76
C ASP A 138 12.48 -11.76 15.35
N ALA A 139 12.66 -10.57 15.92
CA ALA A 139 11.54 -9.73 16.37
C ALA A 139 10.58 -9.40 15.22
N PHE A 140 11.11 -8.99 14.06
CA PHE A 140 10.27 -8.74 12.89
C PHE A 140 9.57 -10.02 12.41
N GLN A 141 10.30 -11.15 12.36
CA GLN A 141 9.75 -12.44 11.95
C GLN A 141 8.63 -12.91 12.88
N ALA A 142 8.81 -12.86 14.21
CA ALA A 142 7.76 -13.21 15.18
C ALA A 142 6.46 -12.45 14.91
N LYS A 143 6.57 -11.12 14.77
CA LYS A 143 5.40 -10.27 14.46
C LYS A 143 4.75 -10.70 13.15
N GLN A 144 5.54 -10.96 12.10
CA GLN A 144 5.04 -11.39 10.80
C GLN A 144 4.29 -12.72 10.87
N LEU A 145 4.83 -13.71 11.60
CA LEU A 145 4.22 -15.04 11.75
C LEU A 145 2.93 -15.00 12.56
N ILE A 146 2.94 -14.31 13.70
CA ILE A 146 1.74 -14.09 14.53
C ILE A 146 0.64 -13.43 13.69
N ASP A 147 0.95 -12.30 13.04
CA ASP A 147 -0.03 -11.57 12.24
C ASP A 147 -0.56 -12.42 11.08
N LYS A 148 0.30 -13.23 10.44
CA LYS A 148 -0.09 -14.12 9.33
C LYS A 148 -1.01 -15.25 9.81
N TYR A 149 -0.64 -15.94 10.89
CA TYR A 149 -1.38 -17.06 11.46
C TYR A 149 -2.79 -16.63 11.88
N VAL A 150 -2.87 -15.60 12.73
CA VAL A 150 -4.14 -15.03 13.21
C VAL A 150 -5.01 -14.57 12.05
N SER A 151 -4.46 -13.78 11.12
CA SER A 151 -5.25 -13.25 10.00
C SER A 151 -5.81 -14.35 9.09
N HIS A 152 -5.10 -15.47 8.96
CA HIS A 152 -5.57 -16.60 8.16
C HIS A 152 -6.69 -17.36 8.85
N ARG A 153 -6.49 -17.74 10.13
CA ARG A 153 -7.49 -18.47 10.94
C ARG A 153 -8.77 -17.64 11.12
N VAL A 154 -8.65 -16.37 11.47
CA VAL A 154 -9.81 -15.46 11.57
C VAL A 154 -10.50 -15.29 10.22
N GLY A 155 -9.73 -15.26 9.12
CA GLY A 155 -10.28 -15.25 7.78
C GLY A 155 -11.15 -16.48 7.50
N GLU A 156 -10.71 -17.67 7.92
CA GLU A 156 -11.50 -18.90 7.81
C GLU A 156 -12.82 -18.81 8.58
N TYR A 157 -12.75 -18.37 9.85
CA TYR A 157 -13.93 -18.15 10.68
C TYR A 157 -14.92 -17.17 10.03
N LEU A 158 -14.43 -16.01 9.56
CA LEU A 158 -15.26 -14.99 8.93
C LEU A 158 -15.85 -15.44 7.59
N GLU A 159 -15.12 -16.26 6.82
CA GLU A 159 -15.64 -16.80 5.56
C GLU A 159 -16.79 -17.77 5.80
N ARG A 160 -16.76 -18.56 6.88
CA ARG A 160 -17.86 -19.45 7.28
C ARG A 160 -19.05 -18.67 7.88
N LYS A 161 -18.79 -17.71 8.78
CA LYS A 161 -19.83 -16.94 9.48
C LYS A 161 -20.51 -15.89 8.59
N ILE A 162 -19.78 -15.25 7.69
CA ILE A 162 -20.25 -14.13 6.87
C ILE A 162 -20.34 -14.56 5.40
N TRP A 163 -19.24 -14.51 4.63
CA TRP A 163 -19.18 -15.01 3.26
C TRP A 163 -17.73 -15.11 2.77
N ARG A 164 -17.51 -15.87 1.69
CA ARG A 164 -16.18 -16.10 1.09
C ARG A 164 -15.46 -14.81 0.71
N GLY A 165 -14.18 -14.69 1.08
CA GLY A 165 -13.32 -13.54 0.78
C GLY A 165 -13.27 -12.47 1.88
N VAL A 166 -14.12 -12.54 2.91
CA VAL A 166 -14.04 -11.67 4.09
C VAL A 166 -12.83 -12.05 4.92
N LYS A 167 -11.87 -11.12 5.04
CA LYS A 167 -10.66 -11.30 5.84
C LYS A 167 -10.28 -9.99 6.52
N VAL A 168 -9.77 -10.07 7.72
CA VAL A 168 -9.24 -8.93 8.47
C VAL A 168 -8.06 -9.39 9.30
N GLY A 169 -7.04 -8.55 9.40
CA GLY A 169 -5.87 -8.83 10.23
C GLY A 169 -5.91 -8.02 11.52
N ARG A 170 -5.10 -8.40 12.50
CA ARG A 170 -5.14 -7.89 13.87
C ARG A 170 -5.20 -6.37 13.98
N PHE A 171 -4.21 -5.66 13.43
CA PHE A 171 -4.18 -4.18 13.44
C PHE A 171 -5.40 -3.56 12.72
N ARG A 172 -5.89 -4.18 11.64
CA ARG A 172 -7.05 -3.67 10.88
C ARG A 172 -8.36 -3.91 11.61
N ALA A 173 -8.48 -5.01 12.34
CA ALA A 173 -9.63 -5.31 13.19
C ALA A 173 -9.70 -4.33 14.36
N MET A 174 -8.57 -4.09 15.04
CA MET A 174 -8.45 -3.05 16.07
C MET A 174 -8.82 -1.67 15.51
N LEU A 175 -8.28 -1.29 14.35
CA LEU A 175 -8.59 -0.02 13.69
C LEU A 175 -10.07 0.08 13.31
N LEU A 176 -10.70 -1.00 12.82
CA LEU A 176 -12.13 -1.04 12.53
C LEU A 176 -12.97 -0.88 13.80
N LYS A 177 -12.59 -1.52 14.92
CA LYS A 177 -13.22 -1.35 16.23
C LYS A 177 -13.13 0.11 16.71
N LEU A 178 -11.97 0.74 16.56
CA LEU A 178 -11.76 2.16 16.89
C LEU A 178 -12.58 3.11 16.00
N ILE A 179 -12.79 2.78 14.72
CA ILE A 179 -13.62 3.61 13.83
C ILE A 179 -15.11 3.46 14.17
N ALA A 180 -15.55 2.24 14.53
CA ALA A 180 -16.92 1.99 14.95
C ALA A 180 -17.26 2.67 16.28
N ASN A 181 -16.32 2.60 17.22
CA ASN A 181 -16.45 3.15 18.56
C ASN A 181 -15.27 4.10 18.82
N PRO A 182 -15.31 5.33 18.24
CA PRO A 182 -14.24 6.29 18.42
C PRO A 182 -14.12 6.70 19.89
N PRO A 183 -12.90 6.72 20.45
CA PRO A 183 -12.72 7.07 21.85
C PRO A 183 -12.99 8.55 22.11
N ALA A 184 -13.35 8.89 23.35
CA ALA A 184 -13.74 10.24 23.77
C ALA A 184 -12.62 11.29 23.71
N LYS A 185 -11.38 10.90 23.39
CA LYS A 185 -10.22 11.80 23.37
C LYS A 185 -10.32 12.75 22.18
N LYS A 186 -10.79 13.98 22.43
CA LYS A 186 -10.94 15.06 21.43
C LYS A 186 -9.78 16.04 21.40
N ILE A 187 -8.64 15.68 21.98
CA ILE A 187 -7.43 16.51 21.97
C ILE A 187 -6.28 15.70 21.40
N LEU A 188 -5.77 16.15 20.24
CA LEU A 188 -4.53 15.66 19.66
C LEU A 188 -3.37 16.50 20.21
N THR A 189 -2.36 15.85 20.79
CA THR A 189 -1.20 16.53 21.36
C THR A 189 0.02 16.25 20.50
N ILE A 190 0.39 17.22 19.69
CA ILE A 190 1.55 17.13 18.83
C ILE A 190 2.81 17.33 19.68
N GLY A 191 3.56 16.24 19.85
CA GLY A 191 4.79 16.19 20.62
C GLY A 191 5.87 17.13 20.08
N LYS A 192 6.76 17.59 20.98
CA LYS A 192 7.90 18.47 20.63
C LYS A 192 8.90 17.76 19.73
N ILE A 193 9.25 16.52 20.08
CA ILE A 193 10.19 15.69 19.34
C ILE A 193 9.53 15.25 18.04
N LEU A 194 10.25 15.39 16.93
CA LEU A 194 9.78 14.91 15.65
C LEU A 194 10.00 13.40 15.57
N THR A 195 8.91 12.65 15.62
CA THR A 195 8.83 11.20 15.49
C THR A 195 7.95 10.87 14.29
N PRO A 196 7.84 9.60 13.85
CA PRO A 196 6.95 9.23 12.75
C PRO A 196 5.49 9.60 13.01
N ALA A 197 5.04 9.52 14.28
CA ALA A 197 3.69 9.90 14.69
C ALA A 197 3.51 11.43 14.66
N THR A 198 4.38 12.18 15.32
CA THR A 198 4.24 13.64 15.39
C THR A 198 4.43 14.33 14.03
N LEU A 199 5.26 13.77 13.14
CA LEU A 199 5.36 14.25 11.75
C LEU A 199 4.05 14.04 10.98
N GLN A 200 3.40 12.88 11.16
CA GLN A 200 2.12 12.59 10.50
C GLN A 200 1.00 13.53 11.01
N GLU A 201 0.98 13.81 12.31
CA GLU A 201 0.03 14.75 12.91
C GLU A 201 0.27 16.20 12.46
N LEU A 202 1.53 16.67 12.43
CA LEU A 202 1.89 18.00 11.94
C LEU A 202 1.51 18.17 10.47
N ALA A 203 1.85 17.19 9.63
CA ALA A 203 1.55 17.25 8.20
C ALA A 203 0.05 17.19 7.93
N LEU A 204 -0.73 16.47 8.74
CA LEU A 204 -2.18 16.51 8.67
C LEU A 204 -2.71 17.90 9.01
N LYS A 205 -2.25 18.49 10.13
CA LYS A 205 -2.70 19.80 10.60
C LYS A 205 -2.37 20.93 9.62
N GLU A 206 -1.12 21.01 9.19
CA GLU A 206 -0.61 22.20 8.48
C GLU A 206 -0.67 22.05 6.96
N LEU A 207 -0.63 20.82 6.45
CA LEU A 207 -0.58 20.54 5.02
C LEU A 207 -1.78 19.75 4.50
N ASN A 208 -2.68 19.30 5.37
CA ASN A 208 -3.77 18.38 5.05
C ASN A 208 -3.26 17.10 4.35
N PHE A 209 -2.10 16.62 4.77
CA PHE A 209 -1.53 15.38 4.27
C PHE A 209 -2.01 14.20 5.10
N SER A 210 -2.67 13.24 4.45
CA SER A 210 -2.94 11.93 5.04
C SER A 210 -1.63 11.28 5.49
N ALA A 211 -1.66 10.49 6.56
CA ALA A 211 -0.54 9.69 7.06
C ALA A 211 0.24 8.95 5.95
N GLY A 212 -0.46 8.36 4.99
CA GLY A 212 0.16 7.61 3.89
C GLY A 212 0.96 8.48 2.92
N ARG A 213 0.48 9.70 2.65
CA ARG A 213 1.18 10.69 1.84
C ARG A 213 2.42 11.20 2.56
N THR A 214 2.27 11.56 3.84
CA THR A 214 3.38 12.04 4.67
C THR A 214 4.51 11.02 4.71
N ARG A 215 4.19 9.76 4.99
CA ARG A 215 5.19 8.67 5.00
C ARG A 215 5.87 8.50 3.66
N PHE A 216 5.11 8.44 2.56
CA PHE A 216 5.67 8.24 1.22
C PHE A 216 6.66 9.35 0.86
N ILE A 217 6.31 10.60 1.16
CA ILE A 217 7.19 11.74 0.91
C ILE A 217 8.40 11.71 1.84
N ALA A 218 8.23 11.39 3.13
CA ALA A 218 9.33 11.29 4.08
C ALA A 218 10.35 10.21 3.68
N ASP A 219 9.90 9.04 3.22
CA ASP A 219 10.78 7.99 2.69
C ASP A 219 11.61 8.53 1.49
N GLN A 220 11.02 9.35 0.62
CA GLN A 220 11.75 9.99 -0.50
C GLN A 220 12.75 11.05 -0.02
N LEU A 221 12.40 11.83 1.01
CA LEU A 221 13.30 12.81 1.61
C LEU A 221 14.55 12.16 2.22
N TYR A 222 14.42 10.92 2.72
CA TYR A 222 15.53 10.10 3.19
C TYR A 222 16.31 9.42 2.06
N ASP A 223 15.65 8.81 1.08
CA ASP A 223 16.29 8.10 -0.05
C ASP A 223 17.15 9.00 -0.94
N GLY A 224 16.96 10.32 -0.84
CA GLY A 224 17.81 11.35 -1.40
C GLY A 224 17.49 11.76 -2.83
N PHE A 225 18.00 12.95 -3.19
CA PHE A 225 17.80 13.60 -4.48
C PHE A 225 19.14 13.91 -5.14
N ASN A 226 19.10 14.17 -6.45
CA ASN A 226 20.25 14.62 -7.22
C ASN A 226 20.17 16.14 -7.40
N PHE A 227 21.08 16.87 -6.76
CA PHE A 227 21.22 18.33 -6.82
C PHE A 227 22.31 18.75 -7.82
N GLU A 228 22.46 17.99 -8.90
CA GLU A 228 23.40 18.24 -10.00
C GLU A 228 24.85 18.44 -9.53
N ALA A 229 25.43 19.63 -9.75
CA ALA A 229 26.80 19.97 -9.38
C ALA A 229 27.04 19.83 -7.87
N ALA A 230 26.00 20.01 -7.06
CA ALA A 230 26.07 19.93 -5.62
C ALA A 230 25.94 18.49 -5.08
N GLY A 231 25.90 17.47 -5.95
CA GLY A 231 25.88 16.05 -5.58
C GLY A 231 24.50 15.49 -5.23
N CYS A 232 24.46 14.29 -4.64
CA CYS A 232 23.22 13.68 -4.16
C CYS A 232 23.20 13.61 -2.64
N ALA A 233 22.05 13.81 -2.01
CA ALA A 233 21.91 13.63 -0.56
C ALA A 233 20.46 13.40 -0.13
N GLY A 234 20.28 12.64 0.95
CA GLY A 234 19.08 12.66 1.78
C GLY A 234 19.03 13.93 2.63
N LEU A 235 17.83 14.50 2.76
CA LEU A 235 17.60 15.76 3.49
C LEU A 235 17.20 15.53 4.95
N ILE A 236 16.67 14.35 5.27
CA ILE A 236 16.29 13.94 6.62
C ILE A 236 16.87 12.58 6.99
N THR A 237 16.96 12.28 8.28
CA THR A 237 17.30 10.94 8.79
C THR A 237 16.16 9.95 8.54
N TYR A 238 16.41 8.67 8.80
CA TYR A 238 15.46 7.59 8.56
C TYR A 238 14.08 7.88 9.20
N PRO A 239 13.00 8.04 8.42
CA PRO A 239 11.75 8.63 8.88
C PRO A 239 10.87 7.67 9.70
N ARG A 240 11.38 6.47 9.99
CA ARG A 240 10.70 5.45 10.81
C ARG A 240 11.48 5.09 12.07
N ALA A 241 12.60 5.78 12.32
CA ALA A 241 13.32 5.70 13.58
C ALA A 241 12.51 6.36 14.70
N ASP A 242 12.99 6.24 15.94
CA ASP A 242 12.38 6.87 17.11
C ASP A 242 12.32 8.40 16.98
N THR A 243 13.32 8.99 16.32
CA THR A 243 13.40 10.43 16.05
C THR A 243 13.79 10.72 14.61
N ILE A 244 13.25 11.82 14.08
CA ILE A 244 13.52 12.35 12.75
C ILE A 244 14.31 13.65 12.93
N ALA A 245 15.46 13.73 12.28
CA ALA A 245 16.35 14.88 12.29
C ALA A 245 16.69 15.31 10.86
N LEU A 246 17.29 16.50 10.73
CA LEU A 246 17.89 16.95 9.48
C LEU A 246 19.28 16.31 9.35
N THR A 247 19.70 16.00 8.13
CA THR A 247 21.02 15.42 7.88
C THR A 247 22.13 16.47 8.01
N ALA A 248 23.39 16.02 8.05
CA ALA A 248 24.54 16.91 8.01
C ALA A 248 24.58 17.76 6.73
N GLU A 249 24.17 17.19 5.59
CA GLU A 249 24.09 17.86 4.29
C GLU A 249 22.73 18.55 4.05
N ARG A 250 21.98 18.85 5.11
CA ARG A 250 20.71 19.59 5.01
C ARG A 250 20.90 20.92 4.27
N ARG A 251 19.84 21.36 3.61
CA ARG A 251 19.81 22.59 2.82
C ARG A 251 18.61 23.44 3.20
N GLU A 252 18.73 24.75 3.16
CA GLU A 252 17.58 25.64 3.33
C GLU A 252 16.51 25.30 2.29
N PRO A 253 15.21 25.21 2.65
CA PRO A 253 14.16 24.72 1.75
C PRO A 253 14.16 25.41 0.39
N GLU A 254 14.29 26.73 0.35
CA GLU A 254 14.27 27.56 -0.85
C GLU A 254 15.36 27.16 -1.85
N THR A 255 16.53 26.72 -1.35
CA THR A 255 17.67 26.31 -2.19
C THR A 255 17.47 24.96 -2.89
N VAL A 256 16.52 24.15 -2.42
CA VAL A 256 16.21 22.83 -2.99
C VAL A 256 14.86 22.77 -3.70
N ARG A 257 14.12 23.89 -3.75
CA ARG A 257 12.76 23.95 -4.28
C ARG A 257 12.63 23.42 -5.71
N GLU A 258 13.58 23.72 -6.58
CA GLU A 258 13.57 23.31 -7.99
C GLU A 258 13.77 21.80 -8.18
N PHE A 259 14.35 21.12 -7.19
CA PHE A 259 14.63 19.67 -7.22
C PHE A 259 13.51 18.84 -6.58
N LEU A 260 12.58 19.49 -5.89
CA LEU A 260 11.49 18.87 -5.15
C LEU A 260 10.15 19.12 -5.84
N THR A 261 9.27 18.14 -5.80
CA THR A 261 7.85 18.37 -6.11
C THR A 261 7.21 19.30 -5.08
N GLU A 262 6.09 19.93 -5.42
CA GLU A 262 5.38 20.84 -4.51
C GLU A 262 5.10 20.19 -3.14
N TYR A 263 4.66 18.93 -3.10
CA TYR A 263 4.37 18.24 -1.85
C TYR A 263 5.63 17.84 -1.07
N GLN A 264 6.72 17.48 -1.76
CA GLN A 264 8.02 17.22 -1.13
C GLN A 264 8.56 18.50 -0.49
N PHE A 265 8.53 19.62 -1.22
CA PHE A 265 8.94 20.92 -0.71
C PHE A 265 8.13 21.30 0.53
N LYS A 266 6.79 21.25 0.47
CA LYS A 266 5.92 21.56 1.62
C LYS A 266 6.25 20.72 2.86
N LEU A 267 6.42 19.40 2.71
CA LEU A 267 6.76 18.54 3.84
C LEU A 267 8.16 18.83 4.37
N TYR A 268 9.13 19.05 3.48
CA TYR A 268 10.49 19.36 3.88
C TYR A 268 10.57 20.70 4.62
N SER A 269 9.92 21.76 4.11
CA SER A 269 9.83 23.06 4.79
C SER A 269 9.21 22.94 6.19
N LEU A 270 8.16 22.12 6.34
CA LEU A 270 7.54 21.86 7.65
C LEU A 270 8.52 21.17 8.62
N ILE A 271 9.21 20.12 8.15
CA ILE A 271 10.23 19.42 8.95
C ILE A 271 11.37 20.36 9.33
N TYR A 272 11.85 21.14 8.36
CA TYR A 272 12.94 22.09 8.53
C TYR A 272 12.58 23.12 9.58
N ALA A 273 11.46 23.82 9.42
CA ALA A 273 10.99 24.83 10.36
C ALA A 273 10.76 24.27 11.77
N ARG A 274 10.24 23.02 11.89
CA ARG A 274 10.03 22.36 13.18
C ARG A 274 11.34 22.04 13.90
N LEU A 275 12.38 21.66 13.16
CA LEU A 275 13.67 21.25 13.72
C LEU A 275 14.64 22.41 13.93
N THR A 276 14.53 23.50 13.17
CA THR A 276 15.34 24.71 13.36
C THR A 276 14.67 25.73 14.28
N GLY A 277 13.34 25.74 14.37
CA GLY A 277 12.57 26.56 15.30
C GLY A 277 12.22 25.81 16.59
N LYS A 278 12.63 26.33 17.76
CA LYS A 278 12.16 25.84 19.07
C LYS A 278 10.66 26.04 19.19
N THR A 279 9.90 25.00 18.89
CA THR A 279 8.44 25.08 18.90
C THR A 279 7.88 24.21 20.01
N SER A 280 6.90 24.76 20.71
CA SER A 280 6.24 24.08 21.83
C SER A 280 5.36 22.93 21.34
N ALA A 281 4.93 22.09 22.28
CA ALA A 281 3.89 21.11 22.01
C ALA A 281 2.61 21.85 21.60
N VAL A 282 1.91 21.32 20.60
CA VAL A 282 0.70 21.95 20.09
C VAL A 282 -0.49 21.07 20.41
N LYS A 283 -1.54 21.68 20.98
CA LYS A 283 -2.81 20.99 21.24
C LYS A 283 -3.82 21.40 20.18
N LEU A 284 -4.45 20.42 19.56
CA LEU A 284 -5.54 20.60 18.61
C LEU A 284 -6.84 20.12 19.25
N LYS A 285 -7.84 21.00 19.26
CA LYS A 285 -9.22 20.61 19.59
C LYS A 285 -9.85 19.96 18.37
N LEU A 286 -10.49 18.83 18.58
CA LEU A 286 -11.17 18.06 17.54
C LEU A 286 -12.69 18.22 17.70
N ASP A 287 -13.39 18.27 16.58
CA ASP A 287 -14.85 18.32 16.50
C ASP A 287 -15.53 17.00 16.94
N GLY A 288 -14.75 15.91 17.00
CA GLY A 288 -15.23 14.56 17.31
C GLY A 288 -15.62 13.75 16.08
N THR A 289 -15.43 14.30 14.88
CA THR A 289 -15.59 13.57 13.63
C THR A 289 -14.52 12.49 13.55
N THR A 290 -14.92 11.25 13.26
CA THR A 290 -13.99 10.13 13.15
C THR A 290 -13.17 10.25 11.87
N ASN A 291 -11.95 10.75 11.97
CA ASN A 291 -11.05 11.00 10.84
C ASN A 291 -9.60 10.67 11.25
N ASP A 292 -8.63 11.00 10.38
CA ASP A 292 -7.21 10.83 10.68
C ASP A 292 -6.84 11.47 12.03
N ALA A 293 -7.26 12.71 12.30
CA ALA A 293 -6.87 13.44 13.50
C ALA A 293 -7.42 12.80 14.79
N LEU A 294 -8.68 12.37 14.80
CA LEU A 294 -9.29 11.71 15.97
C LEU A 294 -8.65 10.35 16.23
N LEU A 295 -8.39 9.56 15.19
CA LEU A 295 -7.76 8.25 15.33
C LEU A 295 -6.30 8.37 15.77
N MET A 296 -5.55 9.37 15.30
CA MET A 296 -4.21 9.65 15.80
C MET A 296 -4.25 10.00 17.30
N ALA A 297 -5.17 10.88 17.72
CA ALA A 297 -5.32 11.25 19.13
C ALA A 297 -5.66 10.05 20.01
N ALA A 298 -6.50 9.15 19.49
CA ALA A 298 -6.87 7.89 20.12
C ALA A 298 -5.64 7.01 20.38
N PHE A 299 -4.83 6.77 19.35
CA PHE A 299 -3.67 5.89 19.49
C PHE A 299 -2.64 6.41 20.49
N ASP A 300 -2.41 7.72 20.54
CA ASP A 300 -1.53 8.32 21.55
C ASP A 300 -2.02 8.06 22.97
N GLY A 301 -3.35 8.11 23.17
CA GLY A 301 -3.95 7.80 24.47
C GLY A 301 -3.82 6.32 24.83
N LEU A 302 -3.73 5.45 23.82
CA LEU A 302 -3.61 4.00 23.97
C LEU A 302 -2.16 3.50 23.95
N GLY A 303 -1.17 4.37 23.69
CA GLY A 303 0.25 3.99 23.59
C GLY A 303 0.57 3.05 22.43
N VAL A 304 -0.26 3.04 21.38
CA VAL A 304 -0.09 2.14 20.23
C VAL A 304 0.91 2.74 19.25
N ASP A 305 1.90 1.98 18.78
CA ASP A 305 2.74 2.40 17.65
C ASP A 305 2.01 2.18 16.32
N TRP A 306 1.31 3.24 15.88
CA TRP A 306 0.43 3.24 14.71
C TRP A 306 1.09 3.84 13.45
N ALA A 307 2.06 4.73 13.60
CA ALA A 307 2.60 5.58 12.53
C ALA A 307 3.12 4.76 11.34
N ASN A 308 3.68 3.59 11.62
CA ASN A 308 4.23 2.68 10.62
C ASN A 308 3.19 1.81 9.89
N PHE A 309 1.95 1.73 10.37
CA PHE A 309 0.95 0.77 9.87
C PHE A 309 -0.39 1.40 9.51
N TYR A 310 -0.69 2.57 10.07
CA TYR A 310 -1.99 3.24 9.98
C TYR A 310 -2.46 3.46 8.54
N SER A 311 -1.63 4.07 7.70
CA SER A 311 -1.97 4.38 6.31
C SER A 311 -2.29 3.15 5.48
N VAL A 312 -1.52 2.07 5.67
CA VAL A 312 -1.75 0.77 5.02
C VAL A 312 -3.02 0.09 5.58
N GLY A 313 -3.30 0.30 6.87
CA GLY A 313 -4.50 -0.15 7.55
C GLY A 313 -5.77 0.47 6.97
N ILE A 314 -5.88 1.81 6.99
CA ILE A 314 -7.02 2.57 6.45
C ILE A 314 -7.25 2.23 4.98
N ALA A 315 -6.19 2.30 4.15
CA ALA A 315 -6.30 1.99 2.73
C ALA A 315 -6.82 0.56 2.49
N SER A 316 -6.43 -0.40 3.33
CA SER A 316 -6.93 -1.77 3.25
C SER A 316 -8.39 -1.89 3.69
N LEU A 317 -8.84 -1.16 4.71
CA LEU A 317 -10.24 -1.19 5.17
C LEU A 317 -11.17 -0.58 4.11
N ILE A 318 -10.76 0.54 3.50
CA ILE A 318 -11.48 1.17 2.37
C ILE A 318 -11.53 0.22 1.18
N LYS A 319 -10.37 -0.36 0.78
CA LYS A 319 -10.29 -1.30 -0.34
C LYS A 319 -11.20 -2.52 -0.16
N ARG A 320 -11.34 -3.01 1.07
CA ARG A 320 -12.23 -4.13 1.43
C ARG A 320 -13.68 -3.72 1.67
N LYS A 321 -13.99 -2.42 1.54
CA LYS A 321 -15.32 -1.84 1.81
C LYS A 321 -15.81 -2.12 3.22
N TYR A 322 -14.91 -2.13 4.21
CA TYR A 322 -15.31 -2.21 5.62
C TYR A 322 -15.64 -0.82 6.15
N ILE A 323 -14.93 0.19 5.66
CA ILE A 323 -15.21 1.61 5.93
C ILE A 323 -15.35 2.38 4.62
N ALA A 324 -16.08 3.49 4.66
CA ALA A 324 -16.12 4.51 3.63
C ALA A 324 -15.51 5.81 4.17
N ALA A 325 -14.86 6.58 3.30
CA ALA A 325 -14.41 7.93 3.61
C ALA A 325 -15.37 8.90 2.90
N GLU A 326 -16.27 9.50 3.67
CA GLU A 326 -17.31 10.43 3.21
C GLU A 326 -17.06 11.78 3.88
N ASP A 327 -16.92 12.86 3.10
CA ASP A 327 -16.69 14.22 3.61
C ASP A 327 -15.53 14.34 4.61
N GLY A 328 -14.47 13.54 4.42
CA GLY A 328 -13.31 13.50 5.32
C GLY A 328 -13.53 12.72 6.62
N ALA A 329 -14.70 12.11 6.81
CA ALA A 329 -15.03 11.24 7.93
C ALA A 329 -15.01 9.76 7.52
N TYR A 330 -14.51 8.91 8.41
CA TYR A 330 -14.60 7.46 8.29
C TYR A 330 -15.92 6.98 8.88
N LYS A 331 -16.68 6.25 8.07
CA LYS A 331 -17.91 5.57 8.50
C LYS A 331 -17.78 4.07 8.27
N VAL A 332 -18.26 3.29 9.24
CA VAL A 332 -18.34 1.84 9.11
C VAL A 332 -19.48 1.50 8.15
N THR A 333 -19.21 0.62 7.20
CA THR A 333 -20.22 0.12 6.25
C THR A 333 -21.00 -1.03 6.86
N ALA A 334 -22.11 -1.43 6.23
CA ALA A 334 -22.85 -2.64 6.64
C ALA A 334 -21.98 -3.91 6.68
N LEU A 335 -21.02 -4.05 5.76
CA LEU A 335 -20.06 -5.17 5.79
C LEU A 335 -19.09 -5.05 6.96
N GLY A 336 -18.55 -3.85 7.21
CA GLY A 336 -17.70 -3.61 8.37
C GLY A 336 -18.41 -3.92 9.68
N GLN A 337 -19.68 -3.55 9.79
CA GLN A 337 -20.51 -3.83 10.96
C GLN A 337 -20.69 -5.34 11.19
N ARG A 338 -21.00 -6.11 10.15
CA ARG A 338 -21.06 -7.59 10.25
C ARG A 338 -19.73 -8.21 10.66
N VAL A 339 -18.61 -7.67 10.17
CA VAL A 339 -17.27 -8.13 10.58
C VAL A 339 -17.06 -7.88 12.08
N LEU A 340 -17.47 -6.71 12.59
CA LEU A 340 -17.36 -6.41 14.02
C LEU A 340 -18.23 -7.34 14.86
N GLU A 341 -19.49 -7.51 14.49
CA GLU A 341 -20.43 -8.44 15.14
C GLU A 341 -19.90 -9.88 15.13
N ALA A 342 -19.23 -10.28 14.05
CA ALA A 342 -18.63 -11.60 13.98
C ALA A 342 -17.45 -11.77 14.93
N LEU A 343 -16.63 -10.73 15.11
CA LEU A 343 -15.42 -10.77 15.94
C LEU A 343 -15.68 -10.57 17.43
N ASN A 344 -16.75 -9.86 17.79
CA ASN A 344 -17.10 -9.60 19.19
C ASN A 344 -17.53 -10.89 19.90
N GLY A 345 -17.24 -10.98 21.20
CA GLY A 345 -17.49 -12.17 22.03
C GLY A 345 -16.28 -13.08 22.14
N PHE A 346 -15.75 -13.58 21.00
CA PHE A 346 -14.66 -14.57 21.01
C PHE A 346 -13.26 -13.95 20.94
N PHE A 347 -13.10 -12.83 20.22
CA PHE A 347 -11.78 -12.29 19.88
C PHE A 347 -11.53 -10.89 20.45
N ASP A 348 -12.25 -10.51 21.51
CA ASP A 348 -12.13 -9.19 22.11
C ASP A 348 -10.74 -8.93 22.67
N ASP A 349 -10.15 -9.91 23.34
CA ASP A 349 -8.79 -9.88 23.87
C ASP A 349 -7.69 -10.13 22.82
N VAL A 350 -8.06 -10.30 21.55
CA VAL A 350 -7.11 -10.54 20.44
C VAL A 350 -6.97 -9.28 19.57
N PHE A 351 -8.09 -8.56 19.37
CA PHE A 351 -8.17 -7.39 18.49
C PHE A 351 -8.33 -6.06 19.22
N SER A 352 -8.09 -6.02 20.54
CA SER A 352 -8.06 -4.79 21.32
C SER A 352 -6.69 -4.09 21.23
N ALA A 353 -6.66 -2.79 21.55
CA ALA A 353 -5.42 -2.04 21.63
C ALA A 353 -4.45 -2.59 22.71
N PRO A 354 -4.91 -2.97 23.93
CA PRO A 354 -4.06 -3.65 24.90
C PRO A 354 -3.41 -4.92 24.36
N ALA A 355 -4.17 -5.77 23.66
CA ALA A 355 -3.66 -7.00 23.06
C ALA A 355 -2.63 -6.75 21.95
N TYR A 356 -2.83 -5.69 21.15
CA TYR A 356 -1.86 -5.29 20.14
C TYR A 356 -0.55 -4.78 20.77
N ASN A 357 -0.65 -4.00 21.84
CA ASN A 357 0.48 -3.46 22.57
C ASN A 357 1.30 -4.53 23.28
N ASP A 358 0.63 -5.48 23.94
CA ASP A 358 1.28 -6.60 24.64
C ASP A 358 2.23 -7.38 23.72
N VAL A 359 1.74 -7.83 22.56
CA VAL A 359 2.59 -8.51 21.57
C VAL A 359 3.71 -7.60 21.05
N THR A 360 3.43 -6.31 20.86
CA THR A 360 4.46 -5.37 20.39
C THR A 360 5.57 -5.20 21.44
N ALA A 361 5.21 -5.19 22.73
CA ALA A 361 6.17 -5.17 23.84
C ALA A 361 6.99 -6.47 23.88
N GLN A 362 6.35 -7.63 23.80
CA GLN A 362 7.06 -8.92 23.77
C GLN A 362 8.03 -9.02 22.58
N VAL A 363 7.61 -8.54 21.39
CA VAL A 363 8.47 -8.48 20.20
C VAL A 363 9.68 -7.55 20.41
N ARG A 364 9.54 -6.44 21.15
CA ARG A 364 10.68 -5.59 21.51
C ARG A 364 11.64 -6.29 22.46
N GLU A 365 11.13 -7.10 23.39
CA GLU A 365 11.96 -7.91 24.28
C GLU A 365 12.73 -9.02 23.53
N VAL A 366 12.19 -9.54 22.43
CA VAL A 366 12.94 -10.42 21.51
C VAL A 366 14.10 -9.66 20.86
N ALA A 367 13.87 -8.44 20.38
CA ALA A 367 14.94 -7.61 19.80
C ALA A 367 16.03 -7.26 20.83
N ALA A 368 15.67 -7.14 22.11
CA ALA A 368 16.61 -6.93 23.22
C ALA A 368 17.29 -8.21 23.72
N GLY A 369 16.95 -9.39 23.17
CA GLY A 369 17.50 -10.68 23.59
C GLY A 369 17.00 -11.19 24.95
N LYS A 370 15.91 -10.61 25.49
CA LYS A 370 15.34 -11.02 26.78
C LYS A 370 14.30 -12.13 26.65
N LEU A 371 13.64 -12.24 25.50
CA LEU A 371 12.68 -13.29 25.20
C LEU A 371 13.07 -14.06 23.93
N ASP A 372 12.79 -15.36 23.92
CA ASP A 372 12.96 -16.18 22.73
C ASP A 372 11.80 -15.99 21.74
N LYS A 373 12.13 -15.95 20.45
CA LYS A 373 11.18 -15.79 19.35
C LYS A 373 10.08 -16.85 19.38
N SER A 374 10.45 -18.12 19.56
CA SER A 374 9.52 -19.26 19.49
C SER A 374 8.56 -19.23 20.67
N SER A 375 9.08 -18.92 21.86
CA SER A 375 8.28 -18.77 23.08
C SER A 375 7.18 -17.70 22.94
N VAL A 376 7.52 -16.53 22.37
CA VAL A 376 6.54 -15.45 22.15
C VAL A 376 5.44 -15.86 21.17
N ILE A 377 5.81 -16.55 20.07
CA ILE A 377 4.83 -17.03 19.10
C ILE A 377 3.93 -18.10 19.73
N GLU A 378 4.50 -19.11 20.38
CA GLU A 378 3.75 -20.21 21.01
C GLU A 378 2.79 -19.69 22.08
N THR A 379 3.24 -18.82 22.98
CA THR A 379 2.42 -18.25 24.05
C THR A 379 1.20 -17.54 23.48
N TYR A 380 1.41 -16.66 22.49
CA TYR A 380 0.33 -15.90 21.90
C TYR A 380 -0.61 -16.78 21.07
N CYS A 381 -0.07 -17.64 20.21
CA CYS A 381 -0.85 -18.49 19.33
C CYS A 381 -1.63 -19.57 20.08
N THR A 382 -1.16 -20.03 21.24
CA THR A 382 -1.92 -20.93 22.13
C THR A 382 -3.16 -20.24 22.69
N LYS A 383 -3.02 -19.03 23.24
CA LYS A 383 -4.17 -18.24 23.72
C LYS A 383 -5.17 -18.00 22.59
N PHE A 384 -4.68 -17.65 21.40
CA PHE A 384 -5.54 -17.42 20.24
C PHE A 384 -6.23 -18.70 19.74
N ARG A 385 -5.54 -19.86 19.75
CA ARG A 385 -6.11 -21.15 19.32
C ARG A 385 -7.32 -21.52 20.18
N ALA A 386 -7.21 -21.41 21.51
CA ALA A 386 -8.33 -21.71 22.40
C ALA A 386 -9.58 -20.88 22.05
N ALA A 387 -9.41 -19.55 21.87
CA ALA A 387 -10.51 -18.67 21.46
C ALA A 387 -11.05 -18.99 20.05
N PHE A 388 -10.17 -19.39 19.13
CA PHE A 388 -10.56 -19.78 17.78
C PHE A 388 -11.38 -21.07 17.76
N ASP A 389 -10.94 -22.09 18.50
CA ASP A 389 -11.60 -23.40 18.57
C ASP A 389 -12.99 -23.28 19.20
N GLU A 390 -13.14 -22.47 20.24
CA GLU A 390 -14.43 -22.14 20.84
C GLU A 390 -15.37 -21.43 19.85
N ALA A 391 -14.85 -20.45 19.10
CA ALA A 391 -15.62 -19.73 18.11
C ALA A 391 -16.07 -20.65 16.96
N MET A 392 -15.21 -21.57 16.52
CA MET A 392 -15.50 -22.54 15.47
C MET A 392 -16.50 -23.61 15.93
N SER A 393 -16.38 -24.09 17.15
CA SER A 393 -17.33 -25.02 17.76
C SER A 393 -18.74 -24.42 17.81
N THR A 394 -18.86 -23.15 18.20
CA THR A 394 -20.14 -22.43 18.26
C THR A 394 -20.80 -22.24 16.89
N LEU A 395 -20.02 -22.13 15.80
CA LEU A 395 -20.55 -22.04 14.44
C LEU A 395 -21.21 -23.35 13.97
N GLY A 396 -20.74 -24.50 14.48
CA GLY A 396 -21.09 -25.83 13.99
C GLY A 396 -20.29 -26.24 12.74
N GLU A 397 -20.01 -27.53 12.60
CA GLU A 397 -19.16 -28.07 11.52
C GLU A 397 -19.73 -27.85 10.11
N ASP A 398 -21.06 -27.78 10.00
CA ASP A 398 -21.80 -27.60 8.74
C ASP A 398 -22.03 -26.13 8.33
N ALA A 399 -21.48 -25.16 9.07
CA ALA A 399 -21.65 -23.74 8.78
C ALA A 399 -21.10 -23.37 7.38
N GLN A 400 -21.99 -23.32 6.40
CA GLN A 400 -21.67 -22.87 5.05
C GLN A 400 -21.62 -21.35 4.99
N PRO A 401 -20.67 -20.77 4.21
CA PRO A 401 -20.64 -19.34 3.95
C PRO A 401 -22.00 -18.83 3.50
N GLN A 402 -22.53 -17.82 4.19
CA GLN A 402 -23.75 -17.17 3.73
C GLN A 402 -23.50 -16.54 2.36
N ARG A 403 -24.56 -16.37 1.56
CA ARG A 403 -24.44 -15.62 0.30
C ARG A 403 -24.32 -14.13 0.64
N GLU A 404 -23.39 -13.43 -0.02
CA GLU A 404 -23.29 -11.97 0.08
C GLU A 404 -24.69 -11.38 -0.20
N PRO A 405 -25.23 -10.51 0.68
CA PRO A 405 -26.53 -9.90 0.49
C PRO A 405 -26.61 -9.28 -0.88
N VAL A 406 -27.67 -9.62 -1.57
CA VAL A 406 -27.86 -9.20 -2.93
C VAL A 406 -28.37 -7.77 -2.92
N VAL A 407 -27.65 -6.85 -3.58
CA VAL A 407 -28.13 -5.47 -3.72
C VAL A 407 -29.24 -5.49 -4.76
N GLU A 408 -30.46 -5.18 -4.34
CA GLU A 408 -31.61 -5.04 -5.23
C GLU A 408 -31.41 -3.84 -6.15
N SER A 409 -31.84 -3.99 -7.39
CA SER A 409 -31.95 -2.89 -8.35
C SER A 409 -33.42 -2.67 -8.65
N ASP A 410 -33.78 -1.43 -8.97
CA ASP A 410 -35.12 -1.09 -9.46
C ASP A 410 -35.37 -1.59 -10.89
N GLU A 411 -34.36 -2.15 -11.57
CA GLU A 411 -34.53 -2.72 -12.89
C GLU A 411 -35.32 -4.03 -12.87
N VAL A 412 -36.31 -4.13 -13.77
CA VAL A 412 -37.10 -5.34 -13.98
C VAL A 412 -36.50 -6.19 -15.10
N CYS A 413 -36.49 -7.50 -14.91
CA CYS A 413 -35.98 -8.45 -15.90
C CYS A 413 -36.92 -8.51 -17.11
N GLU A 414 -36.40 -8.12 -18.28
CA GLU A 414 -37.14 -8.13 -19.56
C GLU A 414 -37.62 -9.51 -20.00
N LYS A 415 -37.03 -10.60 -19.49
CA LYS A 415 -37.38 -11.97 -19.90
C LYS A 415 -38.48 -12.62 -19.05
N CYS A 416 -38.64 -12.20 -17.80
CA CYS A 416 -39.54 -12.89 -16.87
C CYS A 416 -40.26 -11.98 -15.88
N GLY A 417 -40.09 -10.66 -15.98
CA GLY A 417 -40.78 -9.67 -15.13
C GLY A 417 -40.34 -9.61 -13.66
N ARG A 418 -39.42 -10.47 -13.21
CA ARG A 418 -38.88 -10.43 -11.83
C ARG A 418 -37.85 -9.31 -11.68
N LYS A 419 -37.69 -8.75 -10.48
CA LYS A 419 -36.64 -7.75 -10.19
C LYS A 419 -35.24 -8.27 -10.53
N MET A 420 -34.38 -7.39 -11.03
CA MET A 420 -32.97 -7.66 -11.22
C MET A 420 -32.19 -7.34 -9.95
N ILE A 421 -31.07 -8.04 -9.80
CA ILE A 421 -30.20 -7.99 -8.65
C ILE A 421 -28.77 -7.77 -9.08
N ILE A 422 -28.02 -6.95 -8.34
CA ILE A 422 -26.61 -6.72 -8.65
C ILE A 422 -25.79 -7.90 -8.12
N ARG A 423 -25.21 -8.67 -9.04
CA ARG A 423 -24.23 -9.72 -8.75
C ARG A 423 -22.84 -9.28 -9.20
N ARG A 424 -21.82 -9.93 -8.63
CA ARG A 424 -20.42 -9.74 -9.06
C ARG A 424 -19.95 -10.98 -9.81
N GLY A 425 -19.42 -10.78 -11.01
CA GLY A 425 -18.86 -11.84 -11.85
C GLY A 425 -17.47 -11.44 -12.31
N ARG A 426 -16.81 -12.24 -13.15
CA ARG A 426 -15.41 -12.02 -13.58
C ARG A 426 -15.12 -10.68 -14.30
N TYR A 427 -16.14 -9.93 -14.71
CA TYR A 427 -16.01 -8.70 -15.48
C TYR A 427 -16.46 -7.44 -14.71
N GLY A 428 -16.92 -7.59 -13.48
CA GLY A 428 -17.43 -6.49 -12.65
C GLY A 428 -18.79 -6.82 -12.06
N ALA A 429 -19.44 -5.81 -11.49
CA ALA A 429 -20.83 -5.89 -11.08
C ALA A 429 -21.74 -5.91 -12.32
N PHE A 430 -22.78 -6.72 -12.29
CA PHE A 430 -23.75 -6.86 -13.37
C PHE A 430 -25.12 -7.13 -12.77
N LEU A 431 -26.18 -6.74 -13.48
CA LEU A 431 -27.55 -7.07 -13.10
C LEU A 431 -27.83 -8.51 -13.54
N ALA A 432 -28.24 -9.36 -12.61
CA ALA A 432 -28.73 -10.71 -12.89
C ALA A 432 -30.22 -10.78 -12.53
N CYS A 433 -31.00 -11.60 -13.19
CA CYS A 433 -32.37 -11.84 -12.76
C CYS A 433 -32.39 -12.50 -11.37
N SER A 434 -33.28 -12.05 -10.47
CA SER A 434 -33.51 -12.71 -9.17
C SER A 434 -33.98 -14.15 -9.31
N GLY A 435 -34.62 -14.49 -10.44
CA GLY A 435 -35.10 -15.83 -10.78
C GLY A 435 -34.03 -16.82 -11.26
N TYR A 436 -32.74 -16.51 -11.13
CA TYR A 436 -31.68 -17.49 -11.43
C TYR A 436 -31.73 -18.67 -10.44
N PRO A 437 -31.68 -19.95 -10.88
CA PRO A 437 -31.18 -20.41 -12.19
C PRO A 437 -32.22 -20.54 -13.31
N GLU A 438 -33.51 -20.41 -13.01
CA GLU A 438 -34.62 -20.55 -13.99
C GLU A 438 -34.56 -19.47 -15.08
N CYS A 439 -34.27 -18.22 -14.69
CA CYS A 439 -34.03 -17.12 -15.61
C CYS A 439 -32.56 -16.70 -15.59
N LYS A 440 -31.82 -17.07 -16.65
CA LYS A 440 -30.40 -16.75 -16.82
C LYS A 440 -30.14 -15.35 -17.41
N ASN A 441 -31.14 -14.47 -17.39
CA ASN A 441 -30.98 -13.11 -17.92
C ASN A 441 -29.96 -12.32 -17.09
N ALA A 442 -29.01 -11.70 -17.76
CA ALA A 442 -27.99 -10.86 -17.15
C ALA A 442 -27.71 -9.66 -18.04
N LYS A 443 -27.62 -8.48 -17.44
CA LYS A 443 -27.29 -7.22 -18.10
C LYS A 443 -26.05 -6.60 -17.45
N PRO A 444 -25.20 -5.89 -18.21
CA PRO A 444 -24.17 -5.04 -17.61
C PRO A 444 -24.81 -4.01 -16.68
N LEU A 445 -24.25 -3.78 -15.49
CA LEU A 445 -24.67 -2.66 -14.64
C LEU A 445 -24.11 -1.38 -15.26
N LEU A 446 -24.94 -0.63 -15.97
CA LEU A 446 -24.59 0.65 -16.58
C LEU A 446 -24.98 1.77 -15.62
N GLU A 447 -23.98 2.39 -14.99
CA GLU A 447 -24.21 3.68 -14.32
C GLU A 447 -24.31 4.74 -15.42
N ARG A 448 -25.54 5.00 -15.88
CA ARG A 448 -25.84 6.03 -16.89
C ARG A 448 -25.43 7.39 -16.34
N LEU A 449 -24.69 8.13 -17.15
CA LEU A 449 -24.26 9.49 -16.86
C LEU A 449 -25.09 10.46 -17.68
N GLU A 450 -25.38 11.64 -17.14
CA GLU A 450 -26.09 12.71 -17.87
C GLU A 450 -25.28 13.25 -19.05
N GLN A 451 -23.95 13.09 -19.01
CA GLN A 451 -23.07 13.57 -20.08
C GLN A 451 -23.26 12.79 -21.38
N LEU A 452 -23.18 13.50 -22.50
CA LEU A 452 -23.43 12.95 -23.83
C LEU A 452 -22.15 12.45 -24.50
N CYS A 453 -22.30 11.40 -25.30
CA CYS A 453 -21.25 10.82 -26.10
C CYS A 453 -20.88 11.79 -27.22
N PRO A 454 -19.60 12.20 -27.34
CA PRO A 454 -19.19 13.16 -28.36
C PRO A 454 -19.21 12.59 -29.79
N LYS A 455 -19.38 11.26 -29.96
CA LYS A 455 -19.50 10.63 -31.28
C LYS A 455 -20.93 10.53 -31.79
N CYS A 456 -21.90 10.21 -30.92
CA CYS A 456 -23.26 9.86 -31.36
C CYS A 456 -24.38 10.58 -30.58
N GLY A 457 -24.06 11.43 -29.61
CA GLY A 457 -25.03 12.22 -28.86
C GLY A 457 -25.87 11.46 -27.82
N LYS A 458 -25.79 10.12 -27.75
CA LYS A 458 -26.42 9.32 -26.67
C LYS A 458 -25.66 9.45 -25.35
N HIS A 459 -26.24 9.04 -24.23
CA HIS A 459 -25.59 9.22 -22.92
C HIS A 459 -24.33 8.35 -22.77
N LEU A 460 -23.42 8.79 -21.91
CA LEU A 460 -22.28 8.01 -21.47
C LEU A 460 -22.71 7.06 -20.35
N ALA A 461 -21.97 5.97 -20.21
CA ALA A 461 -22.10 5.02 -19.12
C ALA A 461 -20.73 4.80 -18.48
N LYS A 462 -20.71 4.79 -17.15
CA LYS A 462 -19.53 4.48 -16.36
C LYS A 462 -19.46 2.98 -16.13
N ARG A 463 -18.28 2.40 -16.37
CA ARG A 463 -18.00 0.96 -16.21
C ARG A 463 -16.73 0.76 -15.41
N ALA A 464 -16.76 -0.20 -14.48
CA ALA A 464 -15.60 -0.60 -13.69
C ALA A 464 -15.14 -1.99 -14.10
N MET A 465 -13.84 -2.16 -14.37
CA MET A 465 -13.25 -3.50 -14.53
C MET A 465 -13.10 -4.19 -13.17
N LEU A 466 -13.21 -5.52 -13.13
CA LEU A 466 -13.15 -6.36 -11.92
C LEU A 466 -12.02 -6.01 -10.93
N TYR A 467 -10.87 -5.56 -11.44
CA TYR A 467 -9.69 -5.18 -10.67
C TYR A 467 -8.95 -3.97 -11.30
N GLY A 468 -9.68 -3.11 -12.02
CA GLY A 468 -9.06 -2.12 -12.91
C GLY A 468 -9.56 -0.70 -12.72
N ARG A 469 -9.00 0.20 -13.54
CA ARG A 469 -9.41 1.59 -13.67
C ARG A 469 -10.84 1.68 -14.20
N THR A 470 -11.60 2.67 -13.73
CA THR A 470 -12.91 3.00 -14.29
C THR A 470 -12.74 3.55 -15.71
N PHE A 471 -13.63 3.17 -16.62
CA PHE A 471 -13.70 3.73 -17.95
C PHE A 471 -15.13 4.17 -18.26
N TYR A 472 -15.26 5.06 -19.22
CA TYR A 472 -16.51 5.66 -19.64
C TYR A 472 -16.73 5.32 -21.11
N CYS A 473 -17.89 4.80 -21.46
CA CYS A 473 -18.22 4.43 -22.83
C CYS A 473 -19.61 4.92 -23.22
N CYS A 474 -19.92 4.93 -24.52
CA CYS A 474 -21.30 5.17 -24.94
C CYS A 474 -22.24 4.10 -24.39
N GLU A 475 -23.43 4.50 -23.93
CA GLU A 475 -24.48 3.57 -23.50
C GLU A 475 -24.91 2.61 -24.62
N ASN A 476 -24.78 3.03 -25.87
CA ASN A 476 -25.18 2.28 -27.06
C ASN A 476 -24.09 1.31 -27.57
N SER A 477 -23.02 1.07 -26.81
CA SER A 477 -22.02 0.06 -27.14
C SER A 477 -22.68 -1.33 -27.22
N PRO A 478 -22.44 -2.14 -28.28
CA PRO A 478 -21.31 -2.06 -29.22
C PRO A 478 -21.55 -1.24 -30.50
N THR A 479 -22.75 -0.70 -30.74
CA THR A 479 -23.04 0.05 -31.98
C THR A 479 -22.31 1.40 -32.07
N CYS A 480 -22.00 2.01 -30.92
CA CYS A 480 -21.07 3.13 -30.82
C CYS A 480 -19.81 2.67 -30.05
N ASP A 481 -18.65 2.86 -30.66
CA ASP A 481 -17.34 2.40 -30.16
C ASP A 481 -16.65 3.40 -29.23
N PHE A 482 -17.31 4.51 -28.88
CA PHE A 482 -16.72 5.53 -28.02
C PHE A 482 -16.38 4.97 -26.63
N MET A 483 -15.11 5.07 -26.26
CA MET A 483 -14.60 4.70 -24.95
C MET A 483 -13.44 5.61 -24.55
N THR A 484 -13.42 6.03 -23.29
CA THR A 484 -12.34 6.81 -22.69
C THR A 484 -12.06 6.39 -21.25
N TRP A 485 -10.83 6.64 -20.81
CA TRP A 485 -10.39 6.47 -19.42
C TRP A 485 -10.44 7.77 -18.62
N ASP A 486 -10.76 8.87 -19.30
CA ASP A 486 -10.82 10.21 -18.75
C ASP A 486 -12.25 10.53 -18.31
N GLU A 487 -12.36 11.26 -17.21
CA GLU A 487 -13.61 11.46 -16.51
C GLU A 487 -14.45 12.54 -17.22
N PRO A 488 -15.67 12.23 -17.70
CA PRO A 488 -16.57 13.23 -18.27
C PRO A 488 -16.99 14.23 -17.18
N GLN A 489 -17.07 15.50 -17.55
CA GLN A 489 -17.45 16.58 -16.66
C GLN A 489 -18.88 17.05 -16.96
N SER A 490 -19.55 17.64 -15.98
CA SER A 490 -20.84 18.33 -16.18
C SER A 490 -20.74 19.52 -17.14
N LEU A 491 -19.53 20.06 -17.36
CA LEU A 491 -19.29 21.15 -18.29
C LEU A 491 -19.37 20.70 -19.76
N THR A 492 -20.02 21.51 -20.58
CA THR A 492 -20.03 21.40 -22.05
C THR A 492 -19.10 22.43 -22.69
N CYS A 493 -18.57 22.11 -23.87
CA CYS A 493 -17.69 22.99 -24.61
C CYS A 493 -18.47 24.21 -25.10
N LYS A 494 -18.02 25.43 -24.74
CA LYS A 494 -18.67 26.68 -25.17
C LYS A 494 -18.72 26.87 -26.69
N THR A 495 -17.84 26.22 -27.45
CA THR A 495 -17.73 26.38 -28.91
C THR A 495 -18.59 25.38 -29.68
N CYS A 496 -18.67 24.12 -29.24
CA CYS A 496 -19.35 23.06 -29.99
C CYS A 496 -20.40 22.27 -29.19
N GLY A 497 -20.63 22.62 -27.92
CA GLY A 497 -21.61 21.97 -27.04
C GLY A 497 -21.22 20.57 -26.56
N ALA A 498 -20.13 19.97 -27.05
CA ALA A 498 -19.74 18.62 -26.68
C ALA A 498 -19.29 18.50 -25.21
N THR A 499 -19.46 17.33 -24.60
CA THR A 499 -18.99 17.03 -23.24
C THR A 499 -17.49 17.26 -23.09
N MET A 500 -17.09 17.90 -22.00
CA MET A 500 -15.69 18.09 -21.62
C MET A 500 -15.20 16.92 -20.76
N PHE A 501 -13.91 16.58 -20.89
CA PHE A 501 -13.27 15.49 -20.17
C PHE A 501 -12.04 15.98 -19.41
N ILE A 502 -11.76 15.38 -18.25
CA ILE A 502 -10.53 15.64 -17.48
C ILE A 502 -9.56 14.47 -17.64
N HIS A 503 -8.37 14.78 -18.13
CA HIS A 503 -7.23 13.87 -18.10
C HIS A 503 -6.43 14.11 -16.82
N ARG A 504 -6.20 13.06 -16.03
CA ARG A 504 -5.32 13.12 -14.85
C ARG A 504 -3.97 12.49 -15.17
N PHE A 505 -2.92 13.29 -15.02
CA PHE A 505 -1.53 12.86 -15.17
C PHE A 505 -1.05 12.06 -13.94
N LYS A 506 0.10 11.39 -14.06
CA LYS A 506 0.68 10.56 -12.99
C LYS A 506 1.07 11.35 -11.74
N ASP A 507 1.40 12.62 -11.92
CA ASP A 507 1.73 13.62 -10.89
C ASP A 507 0.47 14.27 -10.27
N ARG A 508 -0.73 13.83 -10.67
CA ARG A 508 -2.05 14.37 -10.27
C ARG A 508 -2.40 15.73 -10.86
N ALA A 509 -1.59 16.29 -11.76
CA ALA A 509 -2.04 17.40 -12.58
C ALA A 509 -3.28 16.97 -13.39
N ALA A 510 -4.21 17.88 -13.64
CA ALA A 510 -5.41 17.62 -14.41
C ALA A 510 -5.53 18.62 -15.57
N MET A 511 -5.93 18.12 -16.73
CA MET A 511 -6.15 18.96 -17.91
C MET A 511 -7.53 18.67 -18.48
N LEU A 512 -8.31 19.73 -18.61
CA LEU A 512 -9.65 19.71 -19.18
C LEU A 512 -9.56 19.85 -20.70
N TYR A 513 -10.34 19.07 -21.45
CA TYR A 513 -10.37 19.13 -22.91
C TYR A 513 -11.75 18.79 -23.49
N CYS A 514 -12.03 19.31 -24.69
CA CYS A 514 -13.27 19.01 -25.42
C CYS A 514 -13.25 17.58 -26.00
N GLY A 515 -14.32 16.82 -25.82
CA GLY A 515 -14.45 15.46 -26.34
C GLY A 515 -14.68 15.35 -27.85
N ASN A 516 -15.09 16.45 -28.51
CA ASN A 516 -15.23 16.49 -29.96
C ASN A 516 -13.87 16.75 -30.61
N GLU A 517 -13.31 15.76 -31.29
CA GLU A 517 -12.00 15.83 -31.94
C GLU A 517 -11.92 16.93 -33.02
N ASN A 518 -13.06 17.26 -33.64
CA ASN A 518 -13.16 18.27 -34.72
C ASN A 518 -13.43 19.69 -34.19
N CYS A 519 -13.48 19.89 -32.87
CA CYS A 519 -13.74 21.21 -32.29
C CYS A 519 -12.54 22.16 -32.53
N PRO A 520 -12.75 23.45 -32.88
CA PRO A 520 -11.65 24.40 -33.04
C PRO A 520 -10.72 24.51 -31.83
N THR A 521 -11.26 24.36 -30.61
CA THR A 521 -10.48 24.37 -29.36
C THR A 521 -9.53 23.17 -29.23
N ARG A 522 -9.66 22.16 -30.08
CA ARG A 522 -8.81 20.98 -30.14
C ARG A 522 -7.67 21.10 -31.14
N ALA A 523 -7.71 22.01 -32.12
CA ALA A 523 -6.74 22.04 -33.23
C ALA A 523 -5.26 22.00 -32.77
N ASN A 524 -4.90 22.80 -31.75
CA ASN A 524 -3.53 22.88 -31.21
C ASN A 524 -3.45 22.47 -29.73
N HIS A 525 -4.42 21.70 -29.23
CA HIS A 525 -4.47 21.38 -27.81
C HIS A 525 -3.40 20.33 -27.44
N PRO A 526 -2.60 20.51 -26.36
CA PRO A 526 -1.57 19.55 -25.92
C PRO A 526 -2.09 18.11 -25.73
N MET A 527 -3.40 17.97 -25.51
CA MET A 527 -4.09 16.70 -25.31
C MET A 527 -4.10 15.80 -26.55
N ASN A 528 -4.02 16.35 -27.76
CA ASN A 528 -4.05 15.54 -28.99
C ASN A 528 -2.88 14.54 -29.02
N LYS A 529 -1.69 15.01 -28.64
CA LYS A 529 -0.48 14.17 -28.57
C LYS A 529 -0.64 13.05 -27.54
N ILE A 530 -1.19 13.37 -26.37
CA ILE A 530 -1.40 12.40 -25.28
C ILE A 530 -2.39 11.32 -25.70
N LEU A 531 -3.51 11.68 -26.32
CA LEU A 531 -4.51 10.74 -26.79
C LEU A 531 -3.99 9.85 -27.92
N ALA A 532 -3.19 10.40 -28.84
CA ALA A 532 -2.50 9.64 -29.87
C ALA A 532 -1.54 8.60 -29.26
N ASP A 533 -0.73 8.99 -28.27
CA ASP A 533 0.19 8.08 -27.57
C ASP A 533 -0.57 6.95 -26.85
N ILE A 534 -1.70 7.26 -26.22
CA ILE A 534 -2.56 6.27 -25.54
C ILE A 534 -3.14 5.28 -26.56
N LYS A 535 -3.63 5.77 -27.70
CA LYS A 535 -4.18 4.94 -28.78
C LYS A 535 -3.12 4.00 -29.35
N ALA A 536 -1.94 4.51 -29.67
CA ALA A 536 -0.80 3.73 -30.17
C ALA A 536 -0.38 2.62 -29.19
N ARG A 537 -0.31 2.92 -27.89
CA ARG A 537 0.00 1.91 -26.84
C ARG A 537 -1.08 0.82 -26.74
N SER A 538 -2.35 1.19 -26.87
CA SER A 538 -3.47 0.25 -26.85
C SER A 538 -3.41 -0.70 -28.04
N GLU A 539 -3.17 -0.17 -29.24
CA GLU A 539 -3.04 -0.94 -30.48
C GLU A 539 -1.84 -1.89 -30.43
N ALA A 540 -0.67 -1.42 -29.98
CA ALA A 540 0.52 -2.26 -29.80
C ALA A 540 0.26 -3.41 -28.79
N ARG A 541 -0.51 -3.16 -27.74
CA ARG A 541 -0.89 -4.18 -26.75
C ARG A 541 -1.86 -5.20 -27.33
N ARG A 542 -2.84 -4.76 -28.14
CA ARG A 542 -3.77 -5.66 -28.84
C ARG A 542 -3.02 -6.54 -29.84
N ALA A 543 -2.10 -5.98 -30.61
CA ALA A 543 -1.27 -6.74 -31.57
C ALA A 543 -0.40 -7.81 -30.88
N ARG A 544 0.23 -7.49 -29.74
CA ARG A 544 0.97 -8.49 -28.93
C ARG A 544 0.07 -9.62 -28.41
N LYS A 545 -1.15 -9.29 -28.00
CA LYS A 545 -2.10 -10.26 -27.48
C LYS A 545 -2.65 -11.18 -28.58
N ALA A 546 -2.89 -10.63 -29.78
CA ALA A 546 -3.29 -11.39 -30.96
C ALA A 546 -2.20 -12.39 -31.41
N LYS A 547 -0.92 -11.97 -31.39
CA LYS A 547 0.22 -12.87 -31.65
C LYS A 547 0.34 -14.00 -30.63
N SER A 548 0.12 -13.72 -29.34
CA SER A 548 0.13 -14.74 -28.27
C SER A 548 -1.01 -15.74 -28.36
N SER A 549 -2.17 -15.36 -28.92
CA SER A 549 -3.30 -16.27 -29.12
C SER A 549 -3.17 -17.10 -30.41
N GLN A 550 -2.41 -16.63 -31.41
CA GLN A 550 -2.10 -17.43 -32.62
C GLN A 550 -1.07 -18.51 -32.33
N SER A 551 -0.08 -18.25 -31.45
CA SER A 551 0.89 -19.27 -31.01
C SER A 551 0.31 -20.37 -30.12
N GLU A 552 -0.92 -20.22 -29.60
CA GLU A 552 -1.61 -21.24 -28.79
C GLU A 552 -2.50 -22.16 -29.64
N VAL A 553 -2.67 -21.89 -30.94
CA VAL A 553 -3.49 -22.70 -31.87
C VAL A 553 -2.63 -23.55 -32.82
N GLU A 554 -1.32 -23.27 -32.90
CA GLU A 554 -0.34 -24.07 -33.67
C GLU A 554 0.56 -24.97 -32.80
N VAL A 555 0.13 -25.32 -31.57
CA VAL A 555 0.80 -26.30 -30.70
C VAL A 555 -0.12 -27.47 -30.39
#